data_AF-A0A327VDL3-F1
#
_entry.id   AF-A0A327VDL3-F1
#
_cell.length_a   1.000
_cell.length_b   1.000
_cell.length_c   1.000
_cell.angle_alpha   90.00
_cell.angle_beta   90.00
_cell.angle_gamma   90.00
#
_symmetry.space_group_name_H-M   'P 1'
#
loop_
_entity.id
_entity.type
_entity.pdbx_description
1 polymer ?
#
loop_
_entity_poly.entity_id
_entity_poly.type
_entity_poly.pdbx_seq_one_letter_code
_entity_poly.pdbx_strand_id
1 'polypeptide(L)'
;MEFVIGVLALLFVLFVTFGVIAAVRTARAVQRGVERTGTQVRRTVEETTLKARTAQPGTVGELARQRLELRSSIDGTRRALETEVARDPSLQEALGLLNRLHDHARQLDGEMRLLMDGEPDKARTAARMPEVRERVERIKESADSLRFAAQDRASRHGAEGLGALREQIEIESGALRHWHGEQPDTDREIGQAAQPEHGELRGEAPPGIEKGRPQSAS
;
A
#
# COMPACT_ATOMS: atom_id res chain seq x y z
N MET A 1 12.98 -34.80 40.99
CA MET A 1 13.99 -34.12 40.14
C MET A 1 13.41 -33.76 38.78
N GLU A 2 12.76 -34.70 38.08
CA GLU A 2 12.17 -34.48 36.75
C GLU A 2 11.13 -33.35 36.70
N PHE A 3 10.24 -33.27 37.70
CA PHE A 3 9.24 -32.20 37.77
C PHE A 3 9.88 -30.80 37.88
N VAL A 4 10.94 -30.68 38.68
CA VAL A 4 11.68 -29.42 38.85
C VAL A 4 12.35 -29.01 37.54
N ILE A 5 12.92 -29.98 36.81
CA ILE A 5 13.54 -29.75 35.50
C ILE A 5 12.50 -29.32 34.45
N GLY A 6 11.32 -29.96 34.44
CA GLY A 6 10.22 -29.60 33.54
C GLY A 6 9.70 -28.17 33.78
N VAL A 7 9.55 -27.78 35.05
CA VAL A 7 9.13 -26.41 35.42
C VAL A 7 10.20 -25.38 35.02
N LEU A 8 11.49 -25.67 35.21
CA LEU A 8 12.58 -24.79 34.77
C LEU A 8 12.63 -24.65 33.25
N ALA A 9 12.45 -25.74 32.50
CA ALA A 9 12.44 -25.71 31.04
C ALA A 9 11.26 -24.90 30.49
N LEU A 10 10.07 -25.04 31.09
CA LEU A 10 8.89 -24.27 30.71
C LEU A 10 9.09 -22.77 30.97
N LEU A 11 9.62 -22.40 32.15
CA LEU A 11 9.95 -21.02 32.48
C LEU A 11 10.99 -20.44 31.53
N PHE A 12 12.00 -21.22 31.16
CA PHE A 12 13.02 -20.79 30.20
C PHE A 12 12.44 -20.51 28.82
N VAL A 13 11.60 -21.40 28.29
CA VAL A 13 10.91 -21.19 27.01
C VAL A 13 9.99 -19.97 27.06
N LEU A 14 9.27 -19.78 28.18
CA LEU A 14 8.44 -18.60 28.40
C LEU A 14 9.30 -17.32 28.38
N PHE A 15 10.46 -17.34 29.04
CA PHE A 15 11.35 -16.19 29.11
C PHE A 15 12.00 -15.88 27.75
N VAL A 16 12.39 -16.90 26.99
CA VAL A 16 12.94 -16.76 25.64
C VAL A 16 11.89 -16.22 24.67
N THR A 17 10.66 -16.75 24.69
CA THR A 17 9.58 -16.23 23.85
C THR A 17 9.21 -14.79 24.21
N PHE A 18 9.12 -14.45 25.50
CA PHE A 18 8.90 -13.07 25.93
C PHE A 18 10.07 -12.14 25.55
N GLY A 19 11.31 -12.64 25.65
CA GLY A 19 12.52 -11.92 25.25
C GLY A 19 12.56 -11.63 23.76
N VAL A 20 12.18 -12.60 22.92
CA VAL A 20 12.06 -12.42 21.45
C VAL A 20 10.94 -11.43 21.12
N ILE A 21 9.77 -11.55 21.76
CA ILE A 21 8.66 -10.62 21.56
C ILE A 21 9.06 -9.20 21.98
N ALA A 22 9.73 -9.03 23.13
CA ALA A 22 10.23 -7.75 23.60
C ALA A 22 11.30 -7.18 22.66
N ALA A 23 12.24 -7.99 22.18
CA ALA A 23 13.28 -7.58 21.23
C ALA A 23 12.70 -7.15 19.87
N VAL A 24 11.68 -7.86 19.37
CA VAL A 24 10.98 -7.47 18.14
C VAL A 24 10.14 -6.20 18.34
N ARG A 25 9.56 -6.01 19.54
CA ARG A 25 8.78 -4.80 19.86
C ARG A 25 9.66 -3.58 20.05
N THR A 26 10.87 -3.73 20.61
CA THR A 26 11.86 -2.65 20.71
C THR A 26 12.49 -2.36 19.36
N ALA A 27 12.77 -3.35 18.51
CA ALA A 27 13.19 -3.11 17.12
C ALA A 27 12.11 -2.35 16.31
N ARG A 28 10.83 -2.69 16.48
CA ARG A 28 9.70 -2.00 15.83
C ARG A 28 9.36 -0.63 16.45
N ALA A 29 9.87 -0.31 17.64
CA ALA A 29 9.73 1.02 18.25
C ALA A 29 10.94 1.92 17.96
N VAL A 30 12.15 1.35 17.86
CA VAL A 30 13.35 2.07 17.42
C VAL A 30 13.23 2.45 15.94
N GLN A 31 12.67 1.58 15.09
CA GLN A 31 12.37 1.95 13.69
C GLN A 31 11.28 3.05 13.56
N ARG A 32 10.42 3.25 14.56
CA ARG A 32 9.41 4.33 14.56
C ARG A 32 9.82 5.58 15.35
N GLY A 33 10.87 5.49 16.17
CA GLY A 33 11.36 6.56 17.04
C GLY A 33 12.54 7.34 16.47
N VAL A 34 13.29 6.78 15.51
CA VAL A 34 14.44 7.47 14.89
C VAL A 34 14.05 8.38 13.72
N GLU A 35 12.85 8.20 13.14
CA GLU A 35 12.35 9.10 12.09
C GLU A 35 11.90 10.48 12.58
N ARG A 36 11.78 10.71 13.90
CA ARG A 36 11.23 11.98 14.42
C ARG A 36 12.20 12.91 15.14
N THR A 37 13.45 12.56 15.46
CA THR A 37 14.27 13.46 16.30
C THR A 37 15.78 13.43 16.03
N GLY A 38 16.18 13.40 14.75
CA GLY A 38 17.56 13.67 14.34
C GLY A 38 17.70 14.78 13.29
N THR A 39 16.73 14.90 12.39
CA THR A 39 16.79 15.85 11.27
C THR A 39 15.96 17.10 11.46
N GLN A 40 15.09 17.16 12.48
CA GLN A 40 14.13 18.26 12.63
C GLN A 40 14.73 19.53 13.25
N VAL A 41 15.87 19.46 13.94
CA VAL A 41 16.54 20.64 14.53
C VAL A 41 17.43 21.37 13.51
N ARG A 42 17.90 20.69 12.45
CA ARG A 42 18.59 21.34 11.31
C ARG A 42 17.64 21.71 10.16
N ARG A 43 16.54 20.95 9.95
CA ARG A 43 15.56 21.20 8.87
C ARG A 43 14.89 22.56 8.97
N THR A 44 14.51 23.04 10.14
CA THR A 44 13.74 24.29 10.23
C THR A 44 14.57 25.52 9.88
N VAL A 45 15.90 25.47 10.05
CA VAL A 45 16.83 26.56 9.69
C VAL A 45 17.28 26.45 8.23
N GLU A 46 17.47 25.23 7.72
CA GLU A 46 17.74 25.03 6.29
C GLU A 46 16.52 25.28 5.42
N GLU A 47 15.31 24.90 5.84
CA GLU A 47 14.07 25.14 5.09
C GLU A 47 13.66 26.61 5.07
N THR A 48 13.97 27.39 6.12
CA THR A 48 13.76 28.85 6.11
C THR A 48 14.81 29.56 5.27
N THR A 49 16.06 29.10 5.28
CA THR A 49 17.11 29.66 4.41
C THR A 49 16.91 29.27 2.94
N LEU A 50 16.47 28.03 2.66
CA LEU A 50 16.11 27.57 1.32
C LEU A 50 14.83 28.24 0.81
N LYS A 51 13.79 28.42 1.64
CA LYS A 51 12.60 29.21 1.25
C LYS A 51 12.95 30.67 0.98
N ALA A 52 13.83 31.26 1.78
CA ALA A 52 14.34 32.60 1.55
C ALA A 52 15.15 32.70 0.25
N ARG A 53 15.93 31.65 -0.11
CA ARG A 53 16.65 31.57 -1.40
C ARG A 53 15.74 31.27 -2.59
N THR A 54 14.63 30.54 -2.42
CA THR A 54 13.61 30.36 -3.48
C THR A 54 12.81 31.63 -3.74
N ALA A 55 12.67 32.50 -2.74
CA ALA A 55 12.07 33.83 -2.91
C ALA A 55 13.04 34.83 -3.57
N GLN A 56 14.29 34.44 -3.79
CA GLN A 56 15.31 35.27 -4.40
C GLN A 56 15.11 35.28 -5.92
N PRO A 57 14.82 36.45 -6.53
CA PRO A 57 14.51 36.51 -7.95
C PRO A 57 15.75 36.16 -8.80
N GLY A 58 15.55 35.35 -9.84
CA GLY A 58 16.56 35.00 -10.83
C GLY A 58 17.01 33.53 -10.81
N THR A 59 18.07 33.24 -11.57
CA THR A 59 18.57 31.87 -11.85
C THR A 59 18.93 31.06 -10.61
N VAL A 60 19.41 31.71 -9.54
CA VAL A 60 19.76 31.07 -8.26
C VAL A 60 18.51 30.55 -7.54
N GLY A 61 17.39 31.30 -7.58
CA GLY A 61 16.13 30.88 -6.98
C GLY A 61 15.49 29.71 -7.73
N GLU A 62 15.56 29.72 -9.07
CA GLU A 62 15.11 28.59 -9.91
C GLU A 62 15.90 27.31 -9.60
N LEU A 63 17.23 27.38 -9.53
CA LEU A 63 18.07 26.26 -9.13
C LEU A 63 17.71 25.75 -7.73
N ALA A 64 17.46 26.65 -6.77
CA ALA A 64 17.08 26.27 -5.41
C ALA A 64 15.74 25.53 -5.37
N ARG A 65 14.80 25.96 -6.20
CA ARG A 65 13.51 25.28 -6.37
C ARG A 65 13.68 23.90 -7.00
N GLN A 66 14.50 23.78 -8.06
CA GLN A 66 14.78 22.48 -8.68
C GLN A 66 15.41 21.48 -7.69
N ARG A 67 16.35 21.93 -6.85
CA ARG A 67 16.92 21.11 -5.77
C ARG A 67 15.87 20.63 -4.78
N LEU A 68 14.99 21.53 -4.36
CA LEU A 68 13.92 21.18 -3.41
C LEU A 68 12.95 20.16 -4.02
N GLU A 69 12.52 20.37 -5.26
CA GLU A 69 11.61 19.46 -5.97
C GLU A 69 12.25 18.08 -6.18
N LEU A 70 13.51 18.04 -6.61
CA LEU A 70 14.27 16.80 -6.78
C LEU A 70 14.36 16.02 -5.46
N ARG A 71 14.74 16.71 -4.37
CA ARG A 71 14.84 16.09 -3.04
C ARG A 71 13.49 15.57 -2.57
N SER A 72 12.43 16.36 -2.73
CA SER A 72 11.07 15.96 -2.33
C SER A 72 10.58 14.75 -3.12
N SER A 73 10.88 14.68 -4.42
CA SER A 73 10.52 13.52 -5.25
C SER A 73 11.24 12.26 -4.78
N ILE A 74 12.56 12.29 -4.59
CA ILE A 74 13.29 11.09 -4.13
C ILE A 74 12.88 10.67 -2.72
N ASP A 75 12.76 11.62 -1.78
CA ASP A 75 12.33 11.33 -0.41
C ASP A 75 10.90 10.75 -0.37
N GLY A 76 9.99 11.29 -1.18
CA GLY A 76 8.63 10.78 -1.28
C GLY A 76 8.55 9.37 -1.87
N THR A 77 9.43 9.04 -2.82
CA THR A 77 9.47 7.70 -3.43
C THR A 77 10.10 6.68 -2.48
N ARG A 78 11.15 7.07 -1.75
CA ARG A 78 11.77 6.23 -0.72
C ARG A 78 10.76 5.82 0.35
N ARG A 79 10.01 6.79 0.89
CA ARG A 79 8.97 6.53 1.90
C ARG A 79 7.89 5.57 1.39
N ALA A 80 7.46 5.75 0.14
CA ALA A 80 6.45 4.87 -0.46
C ALA A 80 6.96 3.42 -0.57
N LEU A 81 8.21 3.23 -1.03
CA LEU A 81 8.81 1.90 -1.15
C LEU A 81 9.09 1.26 0.21
N GLU A 82 9.69 1.98 1.16
CA GLU A 82 10.05 1.46 2.48
C GLU A 82 8.83 1.02 3.30
N THR A 83 7.69 1.73 3.15
CA THR A 83 6.43 1.38 3.83
C THR A 83 5.90 0.02 3.36
N GLU A 84 6.05 -0.28 2.06
CA GLU A 84 5.45 -1.45 1.44
C GLU A 84 6.41 -2.66 1.39
N VAL A 85 7.73 -2.45 1.41
CA VAL A 85 8.72 -3.53 1.35
C VAL A 85 8.60 -4.53 2.52
N ALA A 86 8.08 -4.07 3.67
CA ALA A 86 7.82 -4.92 4.82
C ALA A 86 6.62 -5.88 4.62
N ARG A 87 5.71 -5.54 3.70
CA ARG A 87 4.54 -6.35 3.33
C ARG A 87 4.80 -7.19 2.09
N ASP A 88 5.57 -6.66 1.14
CA ASP A 88 5.93 -7.32 -0.09
C ASP A 88 7.44 -7.26 -0.39
N PRO A 89 8.17 -8.37 -0.17
CA PRO A 89 9.60 -8.47 -0.47
C PRO A 89 9.96 -8.27 -1.95
N SER A 90 9.01 -8.40 -2.89
CA SER A 90 9.28 -8.18 -4.32
C SER A 90 9.67 -6.73 -4.64
N LEU A 91 9.33 -5.78 -3.76
CA LEU A 91 9.70 -4.37 -3.90
C LEU A 91 11.18 -4.08 -3.55
N GLN A 92 11.95 -5.06 -3.09
CA GLN A 92 13.38 -4.89 -2.78
C GLN A 92 14.18 -4.47 -4.03
N GLU A 93 13.85 -5.02 -5.20
CA GLU A 93 14.53 -4.66 -6.46
C GLU A 93 14.25 -3.19 -6.83
N ALA A 94 13.01 -2.75 -6.67
CA ALA A 94 12.62 -1.35 -6.89
C ALA A 94 13.36 -0.40 -5.93
N LEU A 95 13.58 -0.81 -4.68
CA LEU A 95 14.37 -0.06 -3.71
C LEU A 95 15.86 0.00 -4.12
N GLY A 96 16.41 -1.08 -4.67
CA GLY A 96 17.75 -1.11 -5.27
C GLY A 96 17.88 -0.14 -6.46
N LEU A 97 16.88 -0.08 -7.34
CA LEU A 97 16.81 0.90 -8.44
C LEU A 97 16.75 2.34 -7.91
N LEU A 98 15.95 2.60 -6.89
CA LEU A 98 15.87 3.92 -6.27
C LEU A 98 17.21 4.35 -5.67
N ASN A 99 17.98 3.45 -5.07
CA ASN A 99 19.29 3.79 -4.52
C ASN A 99 20.26 4.26 -5.61
N ARG A 100 20.31 3.56 -6.75
CA ARG A 100 21.09 4.01 -7.92
C ARG A 100 20.62 5.36 -8.44
N LEU A 101 19.30 5.56 -8.52
CA LEU A 101 18.72 6.85 -8.91
C LEU A 101 19.09 7.98 -7.94
N HIS A 102 19.13 7.69 -6.64
CA HIS A 102 19.48 8.65 -5.60
C HIS A 102 20.94 9.12 -5.73
N ASP A 103 21.86 8.25 -6.11
CA ASP A 103 23.25 8.65 -6.35
C ASP A 103 23.35 9.62 -7.54
N HIS A 104 22.62 9.37 -8.63
CA HIS A 104 22.51 10.32 -9.74
C HIS A 104 21.88 11.65 -9.31
N ALA A 105 20.86 11.60 -8.45
CA ALA A 105 20.24 12.81 -7.91
C ALA A 105 21.21 13.61 -7.02
N ARG A 106 22.03 12.95 -6.19
CA ARG A 106 23.04 13.62 -5.36
C ARG A 106 24.16 14.24 -6.20
N GLN A 107 24.58 13.58 -7.26
CA GLN A 107 25.55 14.15 -8.19
C GLN A 107 25.00 15.44 -8.81
N LEU A 108 23.77 15.41 -9.34
CA LEU A 108 23.13 16.58 -9.93
C LEU A 108 22.88 17.70 -8.91
N ASP A 109 22.54 17.36 -7.66
CA ASP A 109 22.44 18.33 -6.56
C ASP A 109 23.77 19.03 -6.26
N GLY A 110 24.86 18.28 -6.29
CA GLY A 110 26.22 18.81 -6.17
C GLY A 110 26.58 19.77 -7.31
N GLU A 111 26.26 19.40 -8.56
CA GLU A 111 26.46 20.26 -9.73
C GLU A 111 25.66 21.57 -9.62
N MET A 112 24.37 21.48 -9.26
CA MET A 112 23.53 22.66 -9.03
C MET A 112 24.08 23.55 -7.92
N ARG A 113 24.60 22.98 -6.84
CA ARG A 113 25.23 23.74 -5.76
C ARG A 113 26.50 24.47 -6.21
N LEU A 114 27.33 23.82 -7.02
CA LEU A 114 28.53 24.44 -7.59
C LEU A 114 28.16 25.62 -8.52
N LEU A 115 27.10 25.49 -9.31
CA LEU A 115 26.59 26.57 -10.15
C LEU A 115 26.06 27.76 -9.32
N MET A 116 25.44 27.50 -8.17
CA MET A 116 24.95 28.57 -7.29
C MET A 116 26.07 29.33 -6.57
N ASP A 117 27.06 28.61 -6.05
CA ASP A 117 28.04 29.16 -5.11
C ASP A 117 29.35 29.58 -5.81
N GLY A 118 29.65 29.04 -7.00
CA GLY A 118 30.94 29.20 -7.69
C GLY A 118 30.96 30.09 -8.94
N GLU A 119 29.81 30.35 -9.60
CA GLU A 119 29.78 31.06 -10.88
C GLU A 119 29.34 32.53 -10.71
N PRO A 120 30.24 33.52 -10.84
CA PRO A 120 29.87 34.94 -10.75
C PRO A 120 29.11 35.44 -11.98
N ASP A 121 29.19 34.73 -13.11
CA ASP A 121 28.48 35.07 -14.35
C ASP A 121 27.10 34.42 -14.42
N LYS A 122 26.07 35.23 -14.17
CA LYS A 122 24.67 34.81 -14.23
C LYS A 122 24.22 34.37 -15.63
N ALA A 123 24.85 34.89 -16.70
CA ALA A 123 24.51 34.53 -18.07
C ALA A 123 24.99 33.11 -18.41
N ARG A 124 26.19 32.74 -17.95
CA ARG A 124 26.69 31.36 -18.06
C ARG A 124 25.86 30.36 -17.27
N THR A 125 25.44 30.74 -16.07
CA THR A 125 24.51 29.93 -15.26
C THR A 125 23.17 29.75 -15.99
N ALA A 126 22.60 30.82 -16.55
CA ALA A 126 21.35 30.75 -17.31
C ALA A 126 21.45 29.81 -18.53
N ALA A 127 22.58 29.84 -19.25
CA ALA A 127 22.78 28.98 -20.42
C ALA A 127 22.79 27.47 -20.08
N ARG A 128 23.16 27.08 -18.86
CA ARG A 128 23.15 25.69 -18.38
C ARG A 128 21.81 25.23 -17.80
N MET A 129 20.86 26.15 -17.58
CA MET A 129 19.56 25.83 -16.96
C MET A 129 18.70 24.83 -17.72
N PRO A 130 18.58 24.89 -19.05
CA PRO A 130 17.76 23.92 -19.77
C PRO A 130 18.27 22.48 -19.58
N GLU A 131 19.59 22.29 -19.62
CA GLU A 131 20.23 20.98 -19.45
C GLU A 131 20.00 20.42 -18.02
N VAL A 132 20.20 21.25 -16.99
CA VAL A 132 19.93 20.86 -15.60
C VAL A 132 18.47 20.50 -15.42
N ARG A 133 17.55 21.31 -15.97
CA ARG A 133 16.10 21.08 -15.90
C ARG A 133 15.70 19.75 -16.51
N GLU A 134 16.20 19.43 -17.69
CA GLU A 134 15.91 18.17 -18.37
C GLU A 134 16.41 16.97 -17.55
N ARG A 135 17.61 17.06 -16.97
CA ARG A 135 18.17 16.00 -16.11
C ARG A 135 17.37 15.83 -14.82
N VAL A 136 16.94 16.93 -14.18
CA VAL A 136 16.07 16.88 -13.00
C VAL A 136 14.74 16.20 -13.34
N GLU A 137 14.14 16.55 -14.48
CA GLU A 137 12.84 16.00 -14.87
C GLU A 137 12.92 14.50 -15.16
N ARG A 138 13.94 14.03 -15.88
CA ARG A 138 14.15 12.58 -16.10
C ARG A 138 14.29 11.80 -14.81
N ILE A 139 14.99 12.35 -13.82
CA ILE A 139 15.13 11.71 -12.50
C ILE A 139 13.79 11.69 -11.77
N LYS A 140 13.03 12.79 -11.81
CA LYS A 140 11.70 12.87 -11.20
C LYS A 140 10.72 11.89 -11.85
N GLU A 141 10.65 11.83 -13.17
CA GLU A 141 9.80 10.88 -13.90
C GLU A 141 10.13 9.43 -13.53
N SER A 142 11.43 9.11 -13.43
CA SER A 142 11.89 7.79 -12.99
C SER A 142 11.46 7.49 -11.55
N ALA A 143 11.59 8.47 -10.65
CA ALA A 143 11.20 8.35 -9.25
C ALA A 143 9.68 8.23 -9.08
N ASP A 144 8.90 8.95 -9.90
CA ASP A 144 7.43 8.91 -9.87
C ASP A 144 6.92 7.59 -10.46
N SER A 145 7.58 7.04 -11.49
CA SER A 145 7.30 5.69 -11.99
C SER A 145 7.49 4.63 -10.91
N LEU A 146 8.60 4.69 -10.16
CA LEU A 146 8.84 3.81 -9.01
C LEU A 146 7.78 4.00 -7.90
N ARG A 147 7.38 5.24 -7.62
CA ARG A 147 6.33 5.52 -6.62
C ARG A 147 4.99 4.93 -7.04
N PHE A 148 4.62 5.12 -8.31
CA PHE A 148 3.37 4.60 -8.86
C PHE A 148 3.35 3.06 -8.81
N ALA A 149 4.45 2.41 -9.19
CA ALA A 149 4.58 0.95 -9.09
C ALA A 149 4.42 0.45 -7.65
N ALA A 150 5.00 1.14 -6.66
CA ALA A 150 4.83 0.80 -5.25
C ALA A 150 3.37 0.93 -4.79
N GLN A 151 2.69 2.02 -5.17
CA GLN A 151 1.28 2.27 -4.82
C GLN A 151 0.31 1.28 -5.48
N ASP A 152 0.54 0.97 -6.76
CA ASP A 152 -0.23 -0.07 -7.47
C ASP A 152 -0.07 -1.41 -6.77
N ARG A 153 1.16 -1.78 -6.37
CA ARG A 153 1.39 -3.04 -5.69
C ARG A 153 0.72 -3.11 -4.31
N ALA A 154 0.79 -2.04 -3.53
CA ALA A 154 0.09 -1.93 -2.25
C ALA A 154 -1.43 -2.13 -2.41
N SER A 155 -2.00 -1.53 -3.46
CA SER A 155 -3.43 -1.63 -3.77
C SER A 155 -3.82 -3.06 -4.16
N ARG A 156 -3.03 -3.71 -5.02
CA ARG A 156 -3.28 -5.11 -5.41
C ARG A 156 -3.13 -6.09 -4.26
N HIS A 157 -2.10 -5.94 -3.42
CA HIS A 157 -1.91 -6.80 -2.25
C HIS A 157 -3.10 -6.70 -1.28
N GLY A 158 -3.64 -5.49 -1.07
CA GLY A 158 -4.85 -5.29 -0.27
C GLY A 158 -6.09 -5.96 -0.89
N ALA A 159 -6.28 -5.83 -2.20
CA ALA A 159 -7.39 -6.46 -2.92
C ALA A 159 -7.31 -8.00 -2.91
N GLU A 160 -6.12 -8.57 -3.14
CA GLU A 160 -5.85 -10.01 -3.08
C GLU A 160 -6.12 -10.56 -1.67
N GLY A 161 -5.61 -9.90 -0.63
CA GLY A 161 -5.83 -10.30 0.75
C GLY A 161 -7.31 -10.26 1.17
N LEU A 162 -8.05 -9.23 0.75
CA LEU A 162 -9.49 -9.14 1.01
C LEU A 162 -10.28 -10.22 0.25
N GLY A 163 -9.88 -10.52 -1.00
CA GLY A 163 -10.48 -11.59 -1.80
C GLY A 163 -10.33 -12.95 -1.13
N ALA A 164 -9.10 -13.30 -0.73
CA ALA A 164 -8.82 -14.55 -0.02
C ALA A 164 -9.57 -14.65 1.32
N LEU A 165 -9.62 -13.56 2.10
CA LEU A 165 -10.38 -13.51 3.34
C LEU A 165 -11.88 -13.73 3.09
N ARG A 166 -12.44 -13.11 2.05
CA ARG A 166 -13.85 -13.27 1.69
C ARG A 166 -14.16 -14.72 1.30
N GLU A 167 -13.30 -15.35 0.50
CA GLU A 167 -13.44 -16.77 0.15
C GLU A 167 -13.45 -17.67 1.39
N GLN A 168 -12.52 -17.42 2.33
CA GLN A 168 -12.48 -18.15 3.59
C GLN A 168 -13.76 -17.94 4.43
N ILE A 169 -14.25 -16.70 4.53
CA ILE A 169 -15.50 -16.40 5.22
C ILE A 169 -16.70 -17.13 4.58
N GLU A 170 -16.77 -17.23 3.26
CA GLU A 170 -17.84 -17.96 2.57
C GLU A 170 -17.80 -19.46 2.89
N ILE A 171 -16.60 -20.06 2.91
CA ILE A 171 -16.41 -21.47 3.29
C ILE A 171 -16.84 -21.69 4.75
N GLU A 172 -16.33 -20.87 5.68
CA GLU A 172 -16.63 -21.01 7.12
C GLU A 172 -18.11 -20.75 7.42
N SER A 173 -18.70 -19.71 6.82
CA SER A 173 -20.13 -19.41 7.01
C SER A 173 -21.03 -20.47 6.36
N GLY A 174 -20.62 -21.05 5.22
CA GLY A 174 -21.30 -22.19 4.60
C GLY A 174 -21.30 -23.42 5.51
N ALA A 175 -20.18 -23.73 6.16
CA ALA A 175 -20.09 -24.80 7.14
C ALA A 175 -21.04 -24.59 8.33
N LEU A 176 -21.11 -23.36 8.86
CA LEU A 176 -22.03 -23.01 9.95
C LEU A 176 -23.52 -23.15 9.53
N ARG A 177 -23.87 -22.82 8.28
CA ARG A 177 -25.23 -23.00 7.75
C ARG A 177 -25.58 -24.48 7.58
N HIS A 178 -24.63 -25.30 7.11
CA HIS A 178 -24.85 -26.74 6.94
C HIS A 178 -25.09 -27.44 8.28
N TRP A 179 -24.38 -27.03 9.35
CA TRP A 179 -24.61 -27.52 10.72
C TRP A 179 -26.00 -27.14 11.27
N HIS A 180 -26.57 -26.01 10.84
CA HIS A 180 -27.94 -25.63 11.20
C HIS A 180 -29.01 -26.24 10.27
N GLY A 181 -28.61 -26.87 9.15
CA GLY A 181 -29.49 -27.29 8.06
C GLY A 181 -29.86 -28.78 8.03
N GLU A 182 -29.31 -29.63 8.90
CA GLU A 182 -29.82 -30.99 9.08
C GLU A 182 -30.97 -31.02 10.09
N GLN A 183 -32.10 -30.47 9.68
CA GLN A 183 -33.38 -31.11 9.94
C GLN A 183 -33.81 -31.68 8.59
N PRO A 184 -33.58 -32.98 8.33
CA PRO A 184 -34.04 -33.56 7.08
C PRO A 184 -35.56 -33.40 7.06
N ASP A 185 -36.06 -32.83 5.97
CA ASP A 185 -37.48 -32.74 5.64
C ASP A 185 -37.95 -34.17 5.30
N THR A 186 -37.88 -35.09 6.27
CA THR A 186 -38.39 -36.47 6.21
C THR A 186 -39.89 -36.51 6.54
N ASP A 187 -40.56 -35.36 6.61
CA ASP A 187 -42.01 -35.27 6.85
C ASP A 187 -42.82 -34.87 5.61
N ARG A 188 -42.19 -34.78 4.41
CA ARG A 188 -42.91 -34.47 3.17
C ARG A 188 -43.23 -35.65 2.25
N GLU A 189 -42.81 -36.88 2.59
CA GLU A 189 -43.10 -38.08 1.78
C GLU A 189 -43.85 -39.22 2.49
N ILE A 190 -44.25 -39.08 3.77
CA ILE A 190 -45.05 -40.11 4.47
C ILE A 190 -46.56 -39.80 4.48
N GLY A 191 -46.98 -38.74 3.78
CA GLY A 191 -48.39 -38.28 3.74
C GLY A 191 -49.15 -38.53 2.43
N GLN A 192 -48.58 -39.24 1.45
CA GLN A 192 -49.21 -39.39 0.12
C GLN A 192 -49.44 -40.82 -0.36
N ALA A 193 -49.26 -41.82 0.51
CA ALA A 193 -49.55 -43.23 0.19
C ALA A 193 -50.66 -43.80 1.08
N ALA A 194 -51.90 -43.31 0.93
CA ALA A 194 -53.13 -44.04 1.28
C ALA A 194 -54.37 -43.40 0.59
N GLN A 195 -54.76 -44.03 -0.52
CA GLN A 195 -55.95 -43.84 -1.40
C GLN A 195 -57.30 -43.96 -0.63
N PRO A 196 -58.52 -43.64 -1.17
CA PRO A 196 -58.93 -43.90 -2.55
C PRO A 196 -59.88 -42.93 -3.30
N GLU A 197 -59.99 -43.23 -4.58
CA GLU A 197 -60.90 -42.76 -5.63
C GLU A 197 -62.39 -42.77 -5.23
N HIS A 198 -63.14 -41.67 -5.45
CA HIS A 198 -64.50 -41.66 -6.04
C HIS A 198 -65.10 -40.24 -6.10
N GLY A 199 -65.64 -39.85 -7.25
CA GLY A 199 -66.69 -38.81 -7.34
C GLY A 199 -66.49 -37.67 -8.35
N GLU A 200 -66.66 -37.99 -9.63
CA GLU A 200 -67.37 -37.20 -10.65
C GLU A 200 -67.83 -35.74 -10.33
N LEU A 201 -67.39 -34.76 -11.13
CA LEU A 201 -68.19 -33.91 -12.05
C LEU A 201 -67.59 -32.51 -12.30
N ARG A 202 -67.23 -32.28 -13.58
CA ARG A 202 -67.66 -31.15 -14.43
C ARG A 202 -67.20 -29.71 -14.09
N GLY A 203 -66.45 -29.13 -15.03
CA GLY A 203 -66.52 -27.67 -15.29
C GLY A 203 -65.27 -27.05 -15.90
N GLU A 204 -65.33 -26.78 -17.20
CA GLU A 204 -64.80 -25.62 -17.94
C GLU A 204 -63.35 -25.12 -17.77
N ALA A 205 -62.68 -24.95 -18.92
CA ALA A 205 -61.40 -24.23 -19.07
C ALA A 205 -61.64 -22.74 -19.51
N PRO A 206 -60.61 -21.95 -19.89
CA PRO A 206 -59.98 -20.84 -19.14
C PRO A 206 -60.21 -19.45 -19.84
N PRO A 207 -59.58 -18.30 -19.44
CA PRO A 207 -58.19 -17.90 -19.82
C PRO A 207 -57.47 -17.04 -18.73
N GLY A 208 -56.14 -16.91 -18.62
CA GLY A 208 -55.15 -16.34 -19.56
C GLY A 208 -55.04 -14.82 -19.41
N ILE A 209 -53.97 -14.25 -18.81
CA ILE A 209 -53.40 -12.93 -19.19
C ILE A 209 -51.88 -12.92 -18.95
N GLU A 210 -51.20 -12.91 -20.09
CA GLU A 210 -49.85 -12.45 -20.39
C GLU A 210 -49.67 -10.98 -20.02
N LYS A 211 -48.55 -10.61 -19.36
CA LYS A 211 -48.13 -9.20 -19.34
C LYS A 211 -46.67 -9.09 -19.74
N GLY A 212 -46.50 -8.72 -21.01
CA GLY A 212 -45.24 -8.49 -21.66
C GLY A 212 -44.44 -7.32 -21.09
N ARG A 213 -43.14 -7.43 -21.32
CA ARG A 213 -42.23 -6.30 -21.49
C ARG A 213 -42.46 -5.71 -22.90
N PRO A 214 -42.42 -4.38 -23.08
CA PRO A 214 -41.38 -3.76 -23.93
C PRO A 214 -40.75 -2.55 -23.22
N GLN A 215 -39.43 -2.38 -23.22
CA GLN A 215 -38.58 -1.77 -24.27
C GLN A 215 -38.77 -0.26 -24.47
N SER A 216 -37.61 0.42 -24.41
CA SER A 216 -37.23 1.70 -25.02
C SER A 216 -37.84 3.01 -24.50
N ALA A 217 -36.98 3.95 -24.10
CA ALA A 217 -36.43 4.94 -25.05
C ALA A 217 -35.68 6.08 -24.33
N SER A 218 -34.40 6.26 -24.69
CA SER A 218 -33.70 7.51 -25.03
C SER A 218 -32.24 7.46 -24.60
#